data_AF-A0A968DPZ6-F1
#
_entry.id   AF-A0A968DPZ6-F1
#
_cell.length_a   1.000
_cell.length_b   1.000
_cell.length_c   1.000
_cell.angle_alpha   90.00
_cell.angle_beta   90.00
_cell.angle_gamma   90.00
#
_symmetry.space_group_name_H-M   'P 1'
#
loop_
_entity.id
_entity.type
_entity.pdbx_description
1 polymer ?
#
loop_
_entity_poly.entity_id
_entity_poly.type
_entity_poly.pdbx_seq_one_letter_code
_entity_poly.pdbx_strand_id
1 'polypeptide(L)'
;DAWLAEYDEPGAVKSPGDIYYQDINGDGVIDADDRTYIGSSIPDYYYGFNIDLFYEGFDLSLFFQGVGGIQRVNGIRRGGEGMDSDGVNQLTSVLDRW
;
A
#
# COMPACT_ATOMS: atom_id res chain seq x y z
N ASP A 1 -13.30 -22.19 5.09
CA ASP A 1 -13.99 -21.07 4.42
C ASP A 1 -13.80 -19.79 5.21
N ALA A 2 -12.77 -19.01 4.86
CA ALA A 2 -12.49 -17.70 5.46
C ALA A 2 -13.52 -16.61 5.05
N TRP A 3 -14.51 -16.98 4.24
CA TRP A 3 -15.52 -16.09 3.66
C TRP A 3 -16.73 -15.85 4.58
N LEU A 4 -16.86 -16.61 5.67
CA LEU A 4 -18.02 -16.59 6.57
C LEU A 4 -17.77 -15.77 7.85
N ALA A 5 -16.68 -15.00 7.92
CA ALA A 5 -16.38 -14.23 9.12
C ALA A 5 -17.39 -13.10 9.36
N GLU A 6 -17.91 -13.05 10.58
CA GLU A 6 -18.86 -12.05 11.08
C GLU A 6 -18.10 -10.78 11.46
N TYR A 7 -18.55 -9.61 11.02
CA TYR A 7 -17.92 -8.36 11.43
C TYR A 7 -18.57 -7.93 12.74
N ASP A 8 -17.79 -7.63 13.78
CA ASP A 8 -18.31 -7.14 15.07
C ASP A 8 -18.74 -5.66 15.03
N GLU A 9 -19.03 -5.13 13.83
CA GLU A 9 -19.46 -3.75 13.63
C GLU A 9 -20.99 -3.66 13.42
N PRO A 10 -21.76 -3.17 14.41
CA PRO A 10 -23.20 -3.00 14.26
C PRO A 10 -23.53 -1.97 13.17
N GLY A 11 -23.95 -2.45 11.99
CA GLY A 11 -24.40 -1.63 10.85
C GLY A 11 -23.61 -1.83 9.55
N ALA A 12 -22.58 -2.67 9.52
CA ALA A 12 -21.82 -2.96 8.31
C ALA A 12 -22.63 -3.82 7.31
N VAL A 13 -23.42 -3.18 6.45
CA VAL A 13 -24.06 -3.85 5.30
C VAL A 13 -23.01 -4.06 4.21
N LYS A 14 -22.53 -5.29 4.06
CA LYS A 14 -21.63 -5.66 2.95
C LYS A 14 -22.36 -5.52 1.61
N SER A 15 -21.83 -4.70 0.72
CA SER A 15 -22.28 -4.56 -0.66
C SER A 15 -21.30 -5.24 -1.61
N PRO A 16 -21.77 -5.78 -2.76
CA PRO A 16 -20.87 -6.30 -3.78
C PRO A 16 -19.85 -5.24 -4.21
N GLY A 17 -18.56 -5.59 -4.20
CA GLY A 17 -17.45 -4.68 -4.54
C GLY A 17 -16.75 -4.00 -3.36
N ASP A 18 -17.25 -4.20 -2.13
CA ASP A 18 -16.58 -3.74 -0.91
C ASP A 18 -15.25 -4.46 -0.67
N ILE A 19 -14.37 -3.83 0.12
CA ILE A 19 -13.08 -4.40 0.50
C ILE A 19 -13.30 -5.59 1.45
N TYR A 20 -12.76 -6.74 1.09
CA TYR A 20 -12.70 -7.90 1.96
C TYR A 20 -11.46 -7.82 2.85
N TYR A 21 -11.66 -8.01 4.17
CA TYR A 21 -10.58 -8.19 5.13
C TYR A 21 -10.36 -9.68 5.37
N GLN A 22 -9.12 -10.03 5.67
CA GLN A 22 -8.75 -11.38 6.05
C GLN A 22 -8.84 -11.53 7.56
N ASP A 23 -9.50 -12.59 8.02
CA ASP A 23 -9.42 -13.07 9.40
C ASP A 23 -8.00 -13.60 9.65
N ILE A 24 -7.25 -12.91 10.51
CA ILE A 24 -5.85 -13.18 10.83
C ILE A 24 -5.72 -14.12 12.02
N ASN A 25 -6.62 -14.05 12.99
CA ASN A 25 -6.55 -14.82 14.23
C ASN A 25 -7.29 -16.18 14.15
N GLY A 26 -8.14 -16.35 13.14
CA GLY A 26 -8.88 -17.57 12.82
C GLY A 26 -10.12 -17.82 13.66
N ASP A 27 -10.67 -16.80 14.33
CA ASP A 27 -11.85 -16.92 15.21
C ASP A 27 -13.19 -16.75 14.48
N GLY A 28 -13.16 -16.40 13.19
CA GLY A 28 -14.35 -16.18 12.39
C GLY A 28 -15.04 -14.85 12.65
N VAL A 29 -14.38 -13.92 13.36
CA VAL A 29 -14.82 -12.54 13.57
C VAL A 29 -13.80 -11.61 12.91
N ILE A 30 -14.27 -10.56 12.24
CA ILE A 30 -13.38 -9.48 11.76
C ILE A 30 -13.45 -8.32 12.74
N ASP A 31 -12.36 -8.06 13.46
CA ASP A 31 -12.27 -6.99 14.45
C ASP A 31 -10.87 -6.34 14.56
N ALA A 32 -10.60 -5.69 15.69
CA ALA A 32 -9.33 -5.01 15.93
C ALA A 32 -8.14 -5.97 16.09
N ASP A 33 -8.39 -7.22 16.47
CA ASP A 33 -7.38 -8.26 16.66
C ASP A 33 -6.88 -8.83 15.32
N ASP A 34 -7.57 -8.54 14.20
CA ASP A 34 -7.11 -8.85 12.85
C ASP A 34 -6.10 -7.85 12.27
N ARG A 35 -5.72 -6.83 13.05
CA ARG A 35 -4.76 -5.83 12.59
C ARG A 35 -3.35 -6.40 12.62
N THR A 36 -2.72 -6.47 11.46
CA THR A 36 -1.34 -6.93 11.30
C THR A 36 -0.42 -5.85 10.72
N TYR A 37 0.89 -6.10 10.82
CA TYR A 37 1.91 -5.24 10.24
C TYR A 37 1.93 -5.38 8.72
N ILE A 38 1.50 -4.32 8.02
CA ILE A 38 1.41 -4.27 6.56
C ILE A 38 2.53 -3.46 5.89
N GLY A 39 3.45 -2.89 6.68
CA GLY A 39 4.71 -2.37 6.15
C GLY A 39 5.39 -1.25 6.92
N SER A 40 6.58 -0.86 6.43
CA SER A 40 7.46 0.15 7.02
C SER A 40 7.65 1.35 6.12
N SER A 41 7.48 2.56 6.67
CA SER A 41 7.99 3.79 6.03
C SER A 41 9.48 4.01 6.29
N ILE A 42 10.09 3.23 7.19
CA ILE A 42 11.52 3.33 7.52
C ILE A 42 12.30 2.60 6.42
N PRO A 43 13.28 3.24 5.76
CA PRO A 43 14.11 2.57 4.76
C PRO A 43 14.95 1.45 5.38
N ASP A 44 15.02 0.30 4.70
CA ASP A 44 15.87 -0.81 5.11
C ASP A 44 17.36 -0.51 4.87
N TYR A 45 17.65 0.29 3.84
CA TYR A 45 19.01 0.69 3.47
C TYR A 45 19.05 2.04 2.76
N TYR A 46 20.18 2.72 2.90
CA TYR A 46 20.53 3.96 2.23
C TYR A 46 21.90 3.76 1.55
N TYR A 47 22.08 4.34 0.38
CA TYR A 47 23.32 4.22 -0.39
C TYR A 47 23.64 5.53 -1.09
N GLY A 48 24.92 5.72 -1.36
CA GLY A 48 25.38 6.83 -2.18
C GLY A 48 26.81 6.60 -2.65
N PHE A 49 27.12 7.11 -3.82
CA PHE A 49 28.46 7.04 -4.39
C PHE A 49 28.74 8.25 -5.27
N ASN A 50 30.02 8.61 -5.33
CA ASN A 50 30.54 9.67 -6.19
C ASN A 50 31.43 9.02 -7.25
N ILE A 51 31.37 9.54 -8.47
CA ILE A 51 32.24 9.16 -9.57
C ILE A 51 32.90 10.44 -10.07
N ASP A 52 34.23 10.49 -9.95
CA ASP A 52 35.04 11.57 -10.48
C ASP A 52 35.93 11.01 -11.61
N LEU A 53 35.80 11.61 -12.80
CA LEU A 53 36.45 11.19 -14.04
C LEU A 53 37.27 12.35 -14.60
N PHE A 54 38.56 12.09 -14.83
CA PHE A 54 39.49 13.05 -15.41
C PHE A 54 40.12 12.46 -16.67
N TYR A 55 39.98 13.14 -17.81
CA TYR A 55 40.55 12.68 -19.08
C TYR A 55 40.94 13.85 -19.99
N GLU A 56 42.22 13.97 -20.36
CA GLU A 56 42.74 15.00 -21.31
C GLU A 56 42.25 16.44 -21.07
N GLY A 57 42.18 16.86 -19.80
CA GLY A 57 41.71 18.21 -19.44
C GLY A 57 40.19 18.36 -19.33
N PHE A 58 39.43 17.28 -19.56
CA PHE A 58 38.03 17.15 -19.21
C PHE A 58 37.86 16.62 -17.77
N ASP A 59 36.90 17.21 -17.05
CA ASP A 59 36.50 16.87 -15.69
C ASP A 59 35.00 16.57 -15.68
N LEU A 60 34.63 15.44 -15.08
CA LEU A 60 33.24 15.06 -14.84
C LEU A 60 33.09 14.52 -13.42
N SER A 61 32.15 15.09 -12.68
CA SER A 61 31.73 14.59 -11.37
C SER A 61 30.25 14.22 -11.39
N LEU A 62 29.95 13.00 -10.93
CA LEU A 62 28.60 12.46 -10.80
C LEU A 62 28.36 12.03 -9.35
N PHE A 63 27.22 12.42 -8.78
CA PHE A 63 26.79 12.01 -7.45
C PHE A 63 25.47 11.26 -7.52
N PHE A 64 25.41 10.12 -6.85
CA PHE A 64 24.22 9.30 -6.70
C PHE A 64 23.90 9.11 -5.23
N GLN A 65 22.63 9.27 -4.88
CA GLN A 65 22.10 8.97 -3.56
C GLN A 65 20.76 8.25 -3.71
N GLY A 66 20.50 7.28 -2.84
CA GLY A 66 19.25 6.56 -2.82
C GLY A 66 18.93 5.93 -1.46
N VAL A 67 17.67 5.57 -1.31
CA VAL A 67 17.12 4.81 -0.18
C VAL A 67 16.25 3.70 -0.75
N GLY A 68 16.27 2.52 -0.14
CA GLY A 68 15.52 1.36 -0.59
C GLY A 68 14.80 0.64 0.56
N GLY A 69 13.91 -0.27 0.20
CA GLY A 69 13.10 -1.02 1.18
C GLY A 69 11.92 -0.23 1.77
N ILE A 70 11.55 0.92 1.21
CA ILE A 70 10.45 1.73 1.75
C ILE A 70 9.12 1.23 1.20
N GLN A 71 8.20 0.89 2.11
CA GLN A 71 6.80 0.65 1.78
C GLN A 71 5.99 1.93 2.06
N ARG A 72 5.13 2.32 1.13
CA ARG A 72 4.36 3.57 1.21
C ARG A 72 2.90 3.33 0.88
N VAL A 73 2.04 4.02 1.62
CA VAL A 73 0.61 4.09 1.29
C VAL A 73 0.43 4.93 0.03
N ASN A 74 -0.23 4.37 -0.97
CA ASN A 74 -0.60 5.10 -2.18
C ASN A 74 -1.96 5.80 -1.96
N GLY A 75 -1.92 7.10 -1.66
CA GLY A 75 -3.13 7.90 -1.42
C GLY A 75 -4.07 7.99 -2.63
N ILE A 76 -3.52 7.98 -3.86
CA ILE A 76 -4.32 8.03 -5.10
C ILE A 76 -5.11 6.73 -5.25
N ARG A 77 -4.48 5.57 -5.03
CA ARG A 77 -5.18 4.29 -5.05
C ARG A 77 -6.18 4.17 -3.90
N ARG A 78 -5.81 4.61 -2.69
CA ARG A 78 -6.72 4.61 -1.55
C ARG A 78 -8.01 5.40 -1.83
N GLY A 79 -7.91 6.59 -2.41
CA GLY A 79 -9.09 7.41 -2.72
C GLY A 79 -9.85 6.96 -3.97
N GLY A 80 -9.13 6.52 -5.02
CA GLY A 80 -9.73 6.11 -6.29
C GLY A 80 -10.24 4.66 -6.32
N GLU A 81 -9.94 3.85 -5.30
CA GLU A 81 -10.46 2.50 -5.13
C GLU A 81 -11.35 2.38 -3.87
N GLY A 82 -11.64 3.50 -3.20
CA GLY A 82 -12.38 3.52 -1.93
C GLY A 82 -13.87 3.21 -2.08
N MET A 83 -14.48 3.60 -3.20
CA MET A 83 -15.93 3.48 -3.48
C MET A 83 -16.86 4.01 -2.38
N ASP A 84 -16.34 4.79 -1.44
CA ASP A 84 -16.98 5.23 -0.20
C ASP A 84 -17.62 6.62 -0.32
N SER A 85 -17.66 7.19 -1.54
CA SER A 85 -18.13 8.55 -1.79
C SER A 85 -18.77 8.70 -3.17
N ASP A 86 -19.96 9.28 -3.22
CA ASP A 86 -20.68 9.56 -4.47
C ASP A 86 -20.02 10.69 -5.27
N GLY A 87 -19.96 10.52 -6.60
CA GLY A 87 -19.48 11.57 -7.52
C GLY A 87 -17.96 11.74 -7.61
N VAL A 88 -17.18 10.83 -7.02
CA VAL A 88 -15.70 10.81 -7.16
C VAL A 88 -15.25 9.85 -8.27
N ASN A 89 -14.21 10.25 -9.00
CA ASN A 89 -13.60 9.41 -10.02
C ASN A 89 -12.99 8.15 -9.40
N GLN A 90 -13.26 6.99 -10.02
CA GLN A 90 -12.69 5.70 -9.62
C GLN A 90 -11.59 5.26 -10.59
N LEU A 91 -10.62 4.50 -10.08
CA LEU A 91 -9.63 3.82 -10.91
C LEU A 91 -10.27 2.62 -11.61
N THR A 92 -9.75 2.27 -12.80
CA THR A 92 -10.24 1.11 -13.56
C THR A 92 -10.05 -0.22 -12.84
N SER A 93 -9.14 -0.29 -11.85
CA SER A 93 -8.96 -1.46 -10.97
C SER A 93 -10.20 -1.81 -10.15
N VAL A 94 -11.14 -0.87 -9.99
CA VAL A 94 -12.43 -1.14 -9.34
C VAL A 94 -13.29 -2.10 -10.16
N LEU A 95 -13.11 -2.16 -11.49
CA LEU A 95 -13.88 -3.03 -12.38
C LEU A 95 -13.67 -4.53 -12.10
N ASP A 96 -12.57 -4.89 -11.45
CA ASP A 96 -12.19 -6.28 -11.15
C ASP A 96 -12.66 -6.75 -9.76
N ARG A 97 -13.51 -5.97 -9.06
CA ARG A 97 -13.97 -6.29 -7.70
C ARG A 97 -15.24 -7.15 -7.61
N TRP A 98 -15.87 -7.46 -8.74
CA TRP A 98 -17.12 -8.22 -8.82
C TRP A 98 -17.04 -9.41 -9.77
#